data_AF-A0A257Q8Z8-F1
#
_entry.id   AF-A0A257Q8Z8-F1
#
_cell.length_a   1.000
_cell.length_b   1.000
_cell.length_c   1.000
_cell.angle_alpha   90.00
_cell.angle_beta   90.00
_cell.angle_gamma   90.00
#
_symmetry.space_group_name_H-M   'P 1'
#
loop_
_entity.id
_entity.type
_entity.pdbx_description
1 polymer ?
#
loop_
_entity_poly.entity_id
_entity_poly.type
_entity_poly.pdbx_seq_one_letter_code
_entity_poly.pdbx_strand_id
1 'polypeptide(L)'
;MRRSLIFAALLAASSSFFAEASAQALNNVVVPPAPPLVAQPATATPPQSPDQATPPPPGLVQNAPPASTATAATPPAGPGASAVPPTGTNQWVPGQQAELGVLDKVDGGISNLQIPVGGHAISGDIQISVLACVNRPAGQLPDSAIFLSIQTTDNLTGPPLYRGWVVRSVPGDAVVGDAGESLRVVGCT
;
A
#
# COMPACT_ATOMS: atom_id res chain seq x y z
N MET A 1 -19.04 38.35 -77.84
CA MET A 1 -19.74 38.69 -76.58
C MET A 1 -18.84 38.22 -75.44
N ARG A 2 -17.95 39.09 -74.92
CA ARG A 2 -18.09 39.92 -73.71
C ARG A 2 -18.23 39.12 -72.39
N ARG A 3 -17.21 39.31 -71.51
CA ARG A 3 -17.17 39.17 -70.02
C ARG A 3 -17.03 37.72 -69.52
N SER A 4 -16.14 37.33 -68.61
CA SER A 4 -15.59 37.98 -67.40
C SER A 4 -14.24 37.30 -67.01
N LEU A 5 -13.18 38.07 -66.73
CA LEU A 5 -12.55 38.30 -65.39
C LEU A 5 -11.95 37.02 -64.76
N ILE A 6 -10.64 36.78 -64.88
CA ILE A 6 -9.57 37.26 -63.96
C ILE A 6 -9.85 36.87 -62.50
N PHE A 7 -9.15 35.86 -61.99
CA PHE A 7 -8.50 35.94 -60.67
C PHE A 7 -7.24 35.08 -60.70
N ALA A 8 -6.12 35.77 -60.80
CA ALA A 8 -4.78 35.24 -60.61
C ALA A 8 -4.33 35.50 -59.18
N ALA A 9 -3.47 34.61 -58.70
CA ALA A 9 -2.41 34.84 -57.71
C ALA A 9 -2.76 34.91 -56.21
N LEU A 10 -1.75 34.48 -55.44
CA LEU A 10 -1.55 34.50 -53.98
C LEU A 10 -2.31 33.40 -53.22
N LEU A 11 -1.71 32.57 -52.35
CA LEU A 11 -0.52 32.75 -51.52
C LEU A 11 0.32 31.47 -51.43
N ALA A 12 1.64 31.69 -51.43
CA ALA A 12 2.64 30.78 -50.91
C ALA A 12 2.74 30.87 -49.38
N ALA A 13 3.33 29.83 -48.79
CA ALA A 13 3.96 29.78 -47.47
C ALA A 13 3.05 29.75 -46.22
N SER A 14 2.98 28.56 -45.60
CA SER A 14 2.71 28.42 -44.17
C SER A 14 3.70 27.41 -43.58
N SER A 15 4.96 27.83 -43.47
CA SER A 15 5.96 27.18 -42.65
C SER A 15 5.64 27.45 -41.18
N SER A 16 5.71 26.39 -40.36
CA SER A 16 6.19 26.41 -38.98
C SER A 16 5.66 27.49 -38.03
N PHE A 17 4.51 27.23 -37.42
CA PHE A 17 4.14 27.82 -36.12
C PHE A 17 3.40 26.79 -35.26
N PHE A 18 4.13 25.80 -34.74
CA PHE A 18 3.78 25.19 -33.46
C PHE A 18 4.83 25.64 -32.45
N ALA A 19 4.71 26.91 -32.06
CA ALA A 19 5.36 27.45 -30.88
C ALA A 19 4.61 26.94 -29.64
N GLU A 20 5.40 26.55 -28.65
CA GLU A 20 5.01 26.26 -27.28
C GLU A 20 3.84 27.09 -26.75
N ALA A 21 2.83 26.38 -26.24
CA ALA A 21 1.93 26.88 -25.21
C ALA A 21 1.84 25.82 -24.10
N SER A 22 2.86 25.88 -23.23
CA SER A 22 2.73 25.83 -21.78
C SER A 22 1.41 25.32 -21.21
N ALA A 23 1.47 24.16 -20.55
CA ALA A 23 1.08 24.05 -19.16
C ALA A 23 1.64 22.74 -18.61
N GLN A 24 2.76 22.83 -17.91
CA GLN A 24 3.07 21.87 -16.86
C GLN A 24 1.89 21.91 -15.90
N ALA A 25 0.96 20.97 -16.05
CA ALA A 25 0.02 20.68 -14.99
C ALA A 25 0.88 20.30 -13.81
N LEU A 26 1.03 21.25 -12.89
CA LEU A 26 1.49 20.99 -11.53
C LEU A 26 0.55 19.90 -11.02
N ASN A 27 1.00 18.66 -11.13
CA ASN A 27 0.46 17.50 -10.45
C ASN A 27 0.61 17.77 -8.95
N ASN A 28 -0.22 18.68 -8.42
CA ASN A 28 -0.61 18.64 -7.03
C ASN A 28 -1.45 17.36 -6.91
N VAL A 29 -0.75 16.22 -6.88
CA VAL A 29 -1.28 14.99 -6.30
C VAL A 29 -1.59 15.41 -4.87
N VAL A 30 -2.85 15.74 -4.62
CA VAL A 30 -3.37 15.94 -3.28
C VAL A 30 -3.26 14.56 -2.64
N VAL A 31 -2.11 14.33 -2.00
CA VAL A 31 -1.87 13.13 -1.22
C VAL A 31 -2.98 13.12 -0.17
N PRO A 32 -3.83 12.08 -0.14
CA PRO A 32 -4.84 11.99 0.89
C PRO A 32 -4.15 12.04 2.26
N PRO A 33 -4.84 12.49 3.31
CA PRO A 33 -4.23 12.58 4.63
C PRO A 33 -3.50 11.29 4.97
N ALA A 34 -2.29 11.43 5.50
CA ALA A 34 -1.42 10.31 5.84
C ALA A 34 -2.18 9.30 6.70
N PRO A 35 -1.89 7.99 6.56
CA PRO A 35 -2.53 6.98 7.38
C PRO A 35 -2.33 7.33 8.87
N PRO A 36 -3.35 7.14 9.72
CA PRO A 36 -3.20 7.35 11.15
C PRO A 36 -2.06 6.47 11.66
N LEU A 37 -1.25 6.98 12.59
CA LEU A 37 -0.37 6.09 13.35
C LEU A 37 -1.27 5.06 14.03
N VAL A 38 -1.20 3.81 13.57
CA VAL A 38 -1.77 2.70 14.32
C VAL A 38 -0.99 2.67 15.63
N ALA A 39 -1.63 3.09 16.72
CA ALA A 39 -1.10 2.86 18.04
C ALA A 39 -0.83 1.36 18.15
N GLN A 40 0.37 0.98 18.59
CA GLN A 40 0.66 -0.41 18.94
C GLN A 40 -0.52 -0.95 19.76
N PRO A 41 -1.00 -2.18 19.50
CA PRO A 41 -2.04 -2.76 20.34
C PRO A 41 -1.59 -2.63 21.78
N ALA A 42 -2.35 -1.87 22.58
CA ALA A 42 -2.20 -1.93 24.01
C ALA A 42 -2.23 -3.42 24.37
N THR A 43 -1.24 -3.90 25.11
CA THR A 43 -1.20 -5.26 25.63
C THR A 43 -2.51 -5.51 26.35
N ALA A 44 -3.47 -6.08 25.63
CA ALA A 44 -4.71 -6.54 26.18
C ALA A 44 -4.31 -7.66 27.13
N THR A 45 -4.46 -7.43 28.42
CA THR A 45 -4.46 -8.50 29.40
C THR A 45 -5.44 -9.55 28.88
N PRO A 46 -5.01 -10.79 28.62
CA PRO A 46 -5.93 -11.83 28.18
C PRO A 46 -7.08 -11.90 29.19
N PRO A 47 -8.35 -11.91 28.75
CA PRO A 47 -9.45 -12.20 29.66
C PRO A 47 -9.17 -13.56 30.27
N GLN A 48 -9.08 -13.62 31.60
CA GLN A 48 -9.03 -14.87 32.33
C GLN A 48 -10.31 -15.64 32.00
N SER A 49 -10.18 -16.75 31.28
CA SER A 49 -11.27 -17.71 31.11
C SER A 49 -11.78 -18.11 32.49
N PRO A 50 -13.08 -18.03 32.78
CA PRO A 50 -13.64 -18.62 33.98
C PRO A 50 -13.35 -20.13 33.95
N ASP A 51 -12.66 -20.62 34.97
CA ASP A 51 -12.49 -22.05 35.26
C ASP A 51 -13.87 -22.72 35.33
N GLN A 52 -14.31 -23.30 34.21
CA GLN A 52 -15.44 -24.21 34.19
C GLN A 52 -14.90 -25.62 33.96
N ALA A 53 -14.48 -26.24 35.06
CA ALA A 53 -14.09 -27.65 35.11
C ALA A 53 -15.30 -28.54 34.77
N THR A 54 -15.46 -28.87 33.50
CA THR A 54 -16.25 -30.05 33.11
C THR A 54 -15.48 -31.31 33.48
N PRO A 55 -16.09 -32.31 34.13
CA PRO A 55 -15.40 -33.58 34.38
C PRO A 55 -15.03 -34.25 33.04
N PRO A 56 -13.82 -34.82 32.92
CA PRO A 56 -13.38 -35.47 31.69
C PRO A 56 -14.22 -36.72 31.40
N PRO A 57 -14.48 -37.04 30.12
CA PRO A 57 -15.13 -38.30 29.76
C PRO A 57 -14.28 -39.50 30.23
N PRO A 58 -14.89 -40.59 30.72
CA PRO A 58 -14.15 -41.76 31.16
C PRO A 58 -13.39 -42.37 29.98
N GLY A 59 -12.05 -42.44 30.04
CA GLY A 59 -11.26 -43.22 29.09
C GLY A 59 -9.88 -42.70 28.69
N LEU A 60 -9.46 -41.50 29.10
CA LEU A 60 -8.10 -41.03 28.83
C LEU A 60 -7.24 -41.13 30.10
N VAL A 61 -6.46 -42.21 30.19
CA VAL A 61 -5.32 -42.30 31.12
C VAL A 61 -4.24 -41.32 30.65
N GLN A 62 -4.24 -40.13 31.24
CA GLN A 62 -3.22 -39.12 31.00
C GLN A 62 -2.05 -39.40 31.95
N ASN A 63 -1.03 -40.11 31.46
CA ASN A 63 0.22 -40.24 32.21
C ASN A 63 0.83 -38.84 32.35
N ALA A 64 0.75 -38.27 33.55
CA ALA A 64 1.32 -36.97 33.86
C ALA A 64 2.86 -37.02 33.72
N PRO A 65 3.49 -36.09 32.97
CA PRO A 65 4.94 -35.88 33.05
C PRO A 65 5.31 -35.43 34.47
N PRO A 66 6.50 -35.80 35.00
CA PRO A 66 6.94 -35.31 36.29
C PRO A 66 7.04 -33.77 36.26
N ALA A 67 6.43 -33.14 37.25
CA ALA A 67 6.44 -31.70 37.44
C ALA A 67 7.88 -31.19 37.52
N SER A 68 8.31 -30.45 36.50
CA SER A 68 9.52 -29.64 36.59
C SER A 68 9.16 -28.42 37.44
N THR A 69 9.72 -28.32 38.64
CA THR A 69 9.63 -27.13 39.48
C THR A 69 10.36 -25.98 38.79
N ALA A 70 9.64 -25.20 37.99
CA ALA A 70 10.15 -23.94 37.48
C ALA A 70 10.27 -22.95 38.66
N THR A 71 11.46 -22.88 39.25
CA THR A 71 11.83 -21.76 40.11
C THR A 71 11.70 -20.49 39.28
N ALA A 72 10.76 -19.61 39.64
CA ALA A 72 10.60 -18.30 39.05
C ALA A 72 11.87 -17.48 39.32
N ALA A 73 12.83 -17.55 38.39
CA ALA A 73 13.95 -16.63 38.36
C ALA A 73 13.41 -15.27 37.90
N THR A 74 13.31 -14.32 38.83
CA THR A 74 13.11 -12.91 38.53
C THR A 74 14.15 -12.48 37.49
N PRO A 75 13.75 -12.05 36.28
CA PRO A 75 14.70 -11.47 35.34
C PRO A 75 15.32 -10.23 35.98
N PRO A 76 16.65 -10.04 35.94
CA PRO A 76 17.23 -8.76 36.31
C PRO A 76 16.63 -7.70 35.40
N ALA A 77 16.14 -6.61 36.00
CA ALA A 77 15.66 -5.43 35.29
C ALA A 77 16.83 -4.86 34.48
N GLY A 78 16.99 -5.32 33.24
CA GLY A 78 17.76 -4.59 32.24
C GLY A 78 17.10 -3.22 32.04
N PRO A 79 17.87 -2.16 31.74
CA PRO A 79 17.30 -0.85 31.49
C PRO A 79 16.28 -1.00 30.36
N GLY A 80 14.99 -0.93 30.74
CA GLY A 80 13.89 -0.90 29.80
C GLY A 80 14.15 0.28 28.90
N ALA A 81 14.46 0.01 27.63
CA ALA A 81 14.47 1.03 26.62
C ALA A 81 13.04 1.56 26.56
N SER A 82 12.78 2.64 27.30
CA SER A 82 11.62 3.48 27.07
C SER A 82 11.71 3.88 25.61
N ALA A 83 10.88 3.25 24.77
CA ALA A 83 10.68 3.69 23.40
C ALA A 83 10.09 5.10 23.51
N VAL A 84 10.96 6.11 23.49
CA VAL A 84 10.55 7.50 23.38
C VAL A 84 9.78 7.59 22.06
N PRO A 85 8.47 7.91 22.08
CA PRO A 85 7.73 8.06 20.84
C PRO A 85 8.43 9.16 20.02
N PRO A 86 8.65 8.96 18.71
CA PRO A 86 9.34 9.93 17.90
C PRO A 86 8.61 11.27 17.97
N THR A 87 9.29 12.30 18.46
CA THR A 87 8.76 13.66 18.65
C THR A 87 8.87 14.53 17.39
N GLY A 88 9.16 13.93 16.24
CA GLY A 88 9.23 14.63 14.96
C GLY A 88 7.84 14.88 14.36
N THR A 89 7.71 15.97 13.59
CA THR A 89 6.54 16.22 12.75
C THR A 89 6.27 15.00 11.87
N ASN A 90 5.04 14.48 11.87
CA ASN A 90 4.61 13.35 11.04
C ASN A 90 4.38 13.81 9.58
N GLN A 91 5.41 14.41 8.98
CA GLN A 91 5.40 14.88 7.61
C GLN A 91 6.04 13.82 6.73
N TRP A 92 5.20 13.06 6.05
CA TRP A 92 5.64 12.09 5.04
C TRP A 92 6.20 12.81 3.80
N VAL A 93 7.26 12.25 3.23
CA VAL A 93 7.95 12.78 2.05
C VAL A 93 7.42 12.06 0.81
N PRO A 94 6.91 12.77 -0.21
CA PRO A 94 6.42 12.14 -1.43
C PRO A 94 7.55 11.51 -2.24
N GLY A 95 7.28 10.33 -2.80
CA GLY A 95 8.10 9.69 -3.83
C GLY A 95 7.36 9.64 -5.16
N GLN A 96 8.08 9.27 -6.21
CA GLN A 96 7.62 9.30 -7.61
C GLN A 96 7.33 7.91 -8.16
N GLN A 97 7.90 6.86 -7.56
CA GLN A 97 7.75 5.48 -8.02
C GLN A 97 7.41 4.55 -6.85
N ALA A 98 6.32 3.80 -7.03
CA ALA A 98 5.86 2.77 -6.13
C ALA A 98 6.45 1.42 -6.53
N GLU A 99 6.99 0.71 -5.54
CA GLU A 99 7.41 -0.69 -5.69
C GLU A 99 6.46 -1.59 -4.89
N LEU A 100 5.79 -2.49 -5.59
CA LEU A 100 4.80 -3.40 -5.03
C LEU A 100 5.24 -4.83 -5.28
N GLY A 101 5.08 -5.70 -4.27
CA GLY A 101 5.16 -7.14 -4.44
C GLY A 101 3.75 -7.70 -4.58
N VAL A 102 3.52 -8.57 -5.55
CA VAL A 102 2.24 -9.25 -5.76
C VAL A 102 2.47 -10.76 -5.63
N LEU A 103 1.62 -11.40 -4.83
CA LEU A 103 1.51 -12.85 -4.71
C LEU A 103 0.19 -13.28 -5.34
N ASP A 104 0.26 -14.12 -6.36
CA ASP A 104 -0.87 -14.88 -6.84
C ASP A 104 -0.98 -16.15 -5.99
N LYS A 105 -2.13 -16.35 -5.33
CA LYS A 105 -2.39 -17.49 -4.45
C LYS A 105 -2.90 -18.72 -5.20
N VAL A 106 -3.33 -18.57 -6.44
CA VAL A 106 -3.82 -19.67 -7.28
C VAL A 106 -2.65 -20.51 -7.77
N ASP A 107 -1.58 -19.86 -8.26
CA ASP A 107 -0.40 -20.52 -8.81
C ASP A 107 0.84 -20.44 -7.89
N GLY A 108 0.82 -19.58 -6.87
CA GLY A 108 1.94 -19.34 -5.95
C GLY A 108 3.03 -18.40 -6.51
N GLY A 109 2.77 -17.73 -7.63
CA GLY A 109 3.69 -16.82 -8.29
C GLY A 109 3.94 -15.54 -7.49
N ILE A 110 5.18 -15.08 -7.47
CA ILE A 110 5.56 -13.79 -6.86
C ILE A 110 6.16 -12.89 -7.93
N SER A 111 5.63 -11.68 -8.05
CA SER A 111 6.15 -10.64 -8.94
C SER A 111 6.41 -9.33 -8.19
N ASN A 112 7.32 -8.52 -8.72
CA ASN A 112 7.53 -7.15 -8.26
C ASN A 112 7.14 -6.19 -9.39
N LEU A 113 6.31 -5.22 -9.07
CA LEU A 113 5.82 -4.19 -9.97
C LEU A 113 6.44 -2.85 -9.58
N GLN A 114 6.89 -2.12 -10.58
CA GLN A 114 7.37 -0.74 -10.46
C GLN A 114 6.39 0.14 -11.23
N ILE A 115 5.66 0.97 -10.50
CA ILE A 115 4.56 1.77 -11.06
C ILE A 115 4.82 3.24 -10.71
N PRO A 116 4.92 4.15 -11.69
CA PRO A 116 5.04 5.58 -11.39
C PRO A 116 3.76 6.08 -10.72
N VAL A 117 3.88 7.09 -9.85
CA VAL A 117 2.70 7.74 -9.23
C VAL A 117 1.83 8.38 -10.32
N GLY A 118 0.53 8.09 -10.28
CA GLY A 118 -0.43 8.42 -11.34
C GLY A 118 -0.52 7.37 -12.45
N GLY A 119 0.36 6.35 -12.42
CA GLY A 119 0.35 5.22 -13.34
C GLY A 119 -0.43 4.02 -12.83
N HIS A 120 -0.43 2.96 -13.64
CA HIS A 120 -1.05 1.69 -13.31
C HIS A 120 -0.26 0.52 -13.91
N ALA A 121 -0.47 -0.67 -13.35
CA ALA A 121 -0.04 -1.94 -13.93
C ALA A 121 -1.15 -2.97 -13.80
N ILE A 122 -1.09 -4.00 -14.64
CA ILE A 122 -2.03 -5.13 -14.61
C ILE A 122 -1.30 -6.34 -14.03
N SER A 123 -1.99 -7.08 -13.17
CA SER A 123 -1.54 -8.36 -12.63
C SER A 123 -2.75 -9.28 -12.57
N GLY A 124 -2.69 -10.45 -13.19
CA GLY A 124 -3.87 -11.31 -13.31
C GLY A 124 -5.05 -10.56 -13.94
N ASP A 125 -6.18 -10.57 -13.25
CA ASP A 125 -7.43 -9.96 -13.71
C ASP A 125 -7.68 -8.57 -13.10
N ILE A 126 -6.70 -8.03 -12.35
CA ILE A 126 -6.80 -6.72 -11.70
C ILE A 126 -5.90 -5.66 -12.34
N GLN A 127 -6.38 -4.42 -12.36
CA GLN A 127 -5.58 -3.24 -12.60
C GLN A 127 -5.27 -2.54 -11.28
N ILE A 128 -3.99 -2.38 -11.00
CA ILE A 128 -3.47 -1.70 -9.81
C ILE A 128 -3.05 -0.30 -10.22
N SER A 129 -3.74 0.72 -9.70
CA SER A 129 -3.44 2.13 -9.96
C SER A 129 -2.79 2.77 -8.74
N VAL A 130 -1.64 3.42 -8.93
CA VAL A 130 -0.91 4.11 -7.85
C VAL A 130 -1.29 5.57 -7.86
N LEU A 131 -1.89 6.02 -6.75
CA LEU A 131 -2.40 7.38 -6.62
C LEU A 131 -1.46 8.28 -5.81
N ALA A 132 -0.76 7.72 -4.82
CA ALA A 132 0.28 8.42 -4.07
C ALA A 132 1.31 7.42 -3.53
N CYS A 133 2.53 7.89 -3.36
CA CYS A 133 3.64 7.12 -2.81
C CYS A 133 4.40 8.03 -1.84
N VAL A 134 4.60 7.58 -0.61
CA VAL A 134 5.25 8.40 0.42
C VAL A 134 6.20 7.58 1.29
N ASN A 135 7.25 8.24 1.76
CA ASN A 135 8.23 7.73 2.70
C ASN A 135 8.16 8.48 4.03
N ARG A 136 8.39 7.75 5.12
CA ARG A 136 8.54 8.36 6.43
C ARG A 136 9.83 9.20 6.45
N PRO A 137 9.84 10.39 7.08
CA PRO A 137 11.00 11.27 7.07
C PRO A 137 12.21 10.63 7.74
N ALA A 138 13.41 11.05 7.30
CA ALA A 138 14.66 10.61 7.90
C ALA A 138 14.72 10.96 9.41
N GLY A 139 15.29 10.05 10.21
CA GLY A 139 15.35 10.18 11.67
C GLY A 139 14.19 9.51 12.42
N GLN A 140 13.20 8.95 11.71
CA GLN A 140 12.20 8.03 12.26
C GLN A 140 12.45 6.59 11.79
N LEU A 141 11.70 5.63 12.33
CA LEU A 141 11.73 4.24 11.84
C LEU A 141 11.43 4.22 10.33
N PRO A 142 12.23 3.56 9.48
CA PRO A 142 12.01 3.60 8.04
C PRO A 142 10.71 2.89 7.66
N ASP A 143 9.86 3.57 6.92
CA ASP A 143 8.61 3.01 6.42
C ASP A 143 8.16 3.73 5.13
N SER A 144 7.37 3.04 4.32
CA SER A 144 6.80 3.55 3.07
C SER A 144 5.31 3.23 3.03
N ALA A 145 4.50 4.14 2.52
CA ALA A 145 3.07 3.92 2.33
C ALA A 145 2.67 4.29 0.90
N ILE A 146 1.76 3.51 0.33
CA ILE A 146 1.28 3.70 -1.04
C ILE A 146 -0.25 3.75 -1.00
N PHE A 147 -0.82 4.79 -1.61
CA PHE A 147 -2.27 4.91 -1.80
C PHE A 147 -2.63 4.28 -3.14
N LEU A 148 -3.42 3.22 -3.10
CA LEU A 148 -3.76 2.39 -4.25
C LEU A 148 -5.25 2.48 -4.55
N SER A 149 -5.58 2.28 -5.82
CA SER A 149 -6.94 1.96 -6.29
C SER A 149 -6.85 0.73 -7.18
N ILE A 150 -7.58 -0.31 -6.83
CA ILE A 150 -7.56 -1.61 -7.53
C ILE A 150 -8.94 -1.85 -8.11
N GLN A 151 -8.98 -2.19 -9.39
CA GLN A 151 -10.21 -2.50 -10.12
C GLN A 151 -10.02 -3.83 -10.85
N THR A 152 -11.11 -4.51 -11.17
CA THR A 152 -11.04 -5.62 -12.11
C THR A 152 -10.90 -5.08 -13.54
N THR A 153 -10.16 -5.80 -14.37
CA THR A 153 -9.91 -5.42 -15.77
C THR A 153 -11.19 -5.46 -16.62
N ASP A 154 -12.19 -6.25 -16.23
CA ASP A 154 -13.51 -6.31 -16.86
C ASP A 154 -14.45 -5.16 -16.46
N ASN A 155 -14.12 -4.39 -15.41
CA ASN A 155 -14.96 -3.31 -14.90
C ASN A 155 -14.16 -2.09 -14.39
N LEU A 156 -13.34 -1.50 -15.26
CA LEU A 156 -12.50 -0.33 -14.94
C LEU A 156 -13.26 0.98 -14.66
N THR A 157 -14.56 1.02 -14.93
CA THR A 157 -15.45 2.17 -14.65
C THR A 157 -16.30 1.97 -13.41
N GLY A 158 -16.24 0.78 -12.80
CA GLY A 158 -17.02 0.41 -11.63
C GLY A 158 -16.43 0.95 -10.32
N PRO A 159 -17.05 0.60 -9.17
CA PRO A 159 -16.42 0.83 -7.89
C PRO A 159 -15.14 -0.01 -7.76
N PRO A 160 -14.05 0.53 -7.21
CA PRO A 160 -12.83 -0.23 -7.02
C PRO A 160 -13.02 -1.34 -5.99
N LEU A 161 -12.37 -2.49 -6.22
CA LEU A 161 -12.28 -3.58 -5.25
C LEU A 161 -11.61 -3.14 -3.96
N TYR A 162 -10.60 -2.28 -4.09
CA TYR A 162 -9.86 -1.72 -2.97
C TYR A 162 -9.44 -0.31 -3.31
N ARG A 163 -9.60 0.61 -2.35
CA ARG A 163 -9.03 1.94 -2.43
C ARG A 163 -8.59 2.41 -1.05
N GLY A 164 -7.29 2.51 -0.84
CA GLY A 164 -6.75 2.69 0.50
C GLY A 164 -5.24 2.80 0.55
N TRP A 165 -4.73 3.08 1.75
CA TRP A 165 -3.32 3.10 2.06
C TRP A 165 -2.85 1.69 2.44
N VAL A 166 -1.73 1.26 1.86
CA VAL A 166 -0.98 0.08 2.26
C VAL A 166 0.39 0.53 2.75
N VAL A 167 0.87 -0.04 3.85
CA VAL A 167 2.12 0.37 4.51
C VAL A 167 3.13 -0.79 4.45
N ARG A 168 4.41 -0.49 4.24
CA ARG A 168 5.48 -1.50 4.10
C ARG A 168 5.66 -2.32 5.37
N SER A 169 5.56 -1.70 6.53
CA SER A 169 5.67 -2.39 7.82
C SER A 169 4.54 -3.39 8.09
N VAL A 170 3.45 -3.35 7.33
CA VAL A 170 2.32 -4.28 7.43
C VAL A 170 2.21 -5.13 6.15
N PRO A 171 2.91 -6.28 6.09
CA PRO A 171 2.92 -7.10 4.90
C PRO A 171 1.56 -7.77 4.65
N GLY A 172 1.10 -7.77 3.40
CA GLY A 172 -0.09 -8.52 2.97
C GLY A 172 -1.44 -7.81 3.21
N ASP A 173 -1.42 -6.50 3.50
CA ASP A 173 -2.60 -5.74 3.92
C ASP A 173 -3.70 -5.57 2.85
N ALA A 174 -3.39 -5.85 1.59
CA ALA A 174 -4.38 -5.82 0.52
C ALA A 174 -4.54 -7.22 -0.10
N VAL A 175 -5.69 -7.85 0.15
CA VAL A 175 -6.14 -9.06 -0.51
C VAL A 175 -7.32 -8.69 -1.40
N VAL A 176 -7.22 -8.96 -2.70
CA VAL A 176 -8.16 -8.48 -3.74
C VAL A 176 -8.43 -9.59 -4.75
N GLY A 177 -9.29 -9.32 -5.75
CA GLY A 177 -9.56 -10.23 -6.86
C GLY A 177 -10.08 -11.60 -6.39
N ASP A 178 -11.21 -11.63 -5.69
CA ASP A 178 -11.75 -12.85 -5.06
C ASP A 178 -10.75 -13.57 -4.13
N ALA A 179 -9.85 -12.78 -3.54
CA ALA A 179 -8.72 -13.22 -2.72
C ALA A 179 -7.60 -13.98 -3.46
N GLY A 180 -7.61 -13.98 -4.80
CA GLY A 180 -6.56 -14.54 -5.65
C GLY A 180 -5.23 -13.83 -5.43
N GLU A 181 -5.22 -12.50 -5.39
CA GLU A 181 -4.00 -11.72 -5.27
C GLU A 181 -3.80 -11.16 -3.85
N SER A 182 -2.55 -11.13 -3.39
CA SER A 182 -2.12 -10.38 -2.22
C SER A 182 -1.03 -9.39 -2.60
N LEU A 183 -1.19 -8.13 -2.19
CA LEU A 183 -0.22 -7.08 -2.42
C LEU A 183 0.52 -6.73 -1.13
N ARG A 184 1.81 -6.45 -1.28
CA ARG A 184 2.66 -5.84 -0.24
C ARG A 184 3.40 -4.65 -0.80
N VAL A 185 3.65 -3.65 0.03
CA VAL A 185 4.55 -2.56 -0.34
C VAL A 185 6.00 -3.03 -0.20
N VAL A 186 6.78 -2.89 -1.26
CA VAL A 186 8.23 -3.11 -1.24
C VAL A 186 8.94 -1.80 -0.94
N GLY A 187 8.51 -0.68 -1.49
CA GLY A 187 9.17 0.60 -1.27
C GLY A 187 8.57 1.75 -2.06
N CYS A 188 9.15 2.93 -1.85
CA CYS A 188 8.81 4.15 -2.57
C CYS A 188 10.10 4.91 -2.87
N THR A 189 10.32 5.32 -4.12
CA THR A 189 11.52 6.05 -4.57
C THR A 189 11.18 7.38 -5.22
#